data_AF-A0A948C5R7-F1
#
_entry.id   AF-A0A948C5R7-F1
#
_cell.length_a   1.000
_cell.length_b   1.000
_cell.length_c   1.000
_cell.angle_alpha   90.00
_cell.angle_beta   90.00
_cell.angle_gamma   90.00
#
_symmetry.space_group_name_H-M   'P 1'
#
loop_
_entity.id
_entity.type
_entity.pdbx_description
1 polymer ?
#
loop_
_entity_poly.entity_id
_entity_poly.type
_entity_poly.pdbx_seq_one_letter_code
_entity_poly.pdbx_strand_id
1 'polypeptide(L)'
;MRLFTDDAYAESKIRNVKNPVIAARWNKTYKKMGEREKAEIIPFIQAKFGPFTTGTFIRNVIGQPKSAFNFFDAMNEKKVILVKLAKGLTGEINSQLIGRMVAMQIKLAALKRARLEAKERQRFYLYIDEFQNYVSKSVETILSEARKYKL
;
A
#
# COMPACT_ATOMS: atom_id res chain seq x y z
N MET A 1 -11.03 11.13 3.84
CA MET A 1 -12.37 11.74 3.81
C MET A 1 -12.31 13.27 3.85
N ARG A 2 -11.62 13.85 4.84
CA ARG A 2 -11.35 15.30 4.94
C ARG A 2 -10.90 16.00 3.66
N LEU A 3 -10.16 15.31 2.79
CA LEU A 3 -9.76 15.85 1.48
C LEU A 3 -10.94 16.30 0.59
N PHE A 4 -12.14 15.77 0.79
CA PHE A 4 -13.34 16.08 0.00
C PHE A 4 -14.42 16.83 0.80
N THR A 5 -14.21 17.06 2.10
CA THR A 5 -15.22 17.64 3.00
C THR A 5 -14.70 18.84 3.80
N ASP A 6 -13.39 19.10 3.76
CA ASP A 6 -12.69 20.17 4.47
C ASP A 6 -11.79 20.87 3.46
N ASP A 7 -12.27 22.01 2.93
CA ASP A 7 -11.61 22.75 1.85
C ASP A 7 -10.24 23.27 2.28
N ALA A 8 -10.12 23.76 3.52
CA ALA A 8 -8.85 24.26 4.05
C ALA A 8 -7.81 23.12 4.12
N TYR A 9 -8.22 21.94 4.57
CA TYR A 9 -7.36 20.76 4.55
C TYR A 9 -7.00 20.35 3.10
N ALA A 10 -7.96 20.35 2.18
CA ALA A 10 -7.73 20.00 0.79
C ALA A 10 -6.71 20.93 0.13
N GLU A 11 -6.86 22.24 0.30
CA GLU A 11 -5.92 23.24 -0.22
C GLU A 11 -4.53 23.08 0.36
N SER A 12 -4.41 22.80 1.66
CA SER A 12 -3.12 22.52 2.30
C SER A 12 -2.39 21.34 1.65
N LYS A 13 -3.11 20.31 1.21
CA LYS A 13 -2.52 19.14 0.55
C LYS A 13 -2.23 19.40 -0.92
N ILE A 14 -3.14 20.05 -1.64
CA ILE A 14 -2.97 20.38 -3.06
C ILE A 14 -1.76 21.28 -3.29
N ARG A 15 -1.48 22.23 -2.37
CA ARG A 15 -0.28 23.10 -2.44
C ARG A 15 1.04 22.33 -2.47
N ASN A 16 1.08 21.13 -1.91
CA ASN A 16 2.28 20.30 -1.86
C ASN A 16 2.40 19.32 -3.05
N VAL A 17 1.44 19.32 -3.98
CA VAL A 17 1.43 18.42 -5.13
C VAL A 17 2.43 18.90 -6.18
N LYS A 18 3.52 18.15 -6.37
CA LYS A 18 4.55 18.44 -7.38
C LYS A 18 4.16 18.05 -8.80
N ASN A 19 3.20 17.13 -8.96
CA ASN A 19 2.79 16.65 -10.27
C ASN A 19 1.74 17.62 -10.88
N PRO A 20 2.04 18.28 -12.02
CA PRO A 20 1.16 19.29 -12.60
C PRO A 20 -0.18 18.71 -13.09
N VAL A 21 -0.21 17.44 -13.53
CA VAL A 21 -1.45 16.78 -13.98
C VAL A 21 -2.40 16.58 -12.81
N ILE A 22 -1.88 16.11 -11.66
CA ILE A 22 -2.68 15.91 -10.45
C ILE A 22 -3.16 17.26 -9.92
N ALA A 23 -2.29 18.27 -9.85
CA ALA A 23 -2.67 19.61 -9.41
C ALA A 23 -3.74 20.23 -10.33
N ALA A 24 -3.62 20.07 -11.65
CA ALA A 24 -4.61 20.54 -12.61
C ALA A 24 -5.96 19.85 -12.43
N ARG A 25 -6.00 18.53 -12.20
CA ARG A 25 -7.25 17.81 -11.94
C ARG A 25 -7.98 18.37 -10.71
N TRP A 26 -7.26 18.67 -9.63
CA TRP A 26 -7.87 19.26 -8.43
C TRP A 26 -8.33 20.70 -8.67
N ASN A 27 -7.48 21.56 -9.23
CA ASN A 27 -7.76 22.98 -9.35
C ASN A 27 -8.71 23.34 -10.51
N LYS A 28 -8.68 22.58 -11.60
CA LYS A 28 -9.46 22.89 -12.82
C LYS A 28 -10.67 22.01 -12.99
N THR A 29 -10.64 20.77 -12.51
CA THR A 29 -11.77 19.83 -12.67
C THR A 29 -12.57 19.77 -11.38
N TYR A 30 -11.97 19.29 -10.28
CA TYR A 30 -12.71 19.04 -9.03
C TYR A 30 -13.28 20.33 -8.41
N LYS A 31 -12.49 21.41 -8.34
CA LYS A 31 -12.98 22.72 -7.85
C LYS A 31 -14.11 23.32 -8.69
N LYS A 32 -14.19 22.98 -9.99
CA LYS A 32 -15.23 23.47 -10.90
C LYS A 32 -16.46 22.56 -10.97
N MET A 33 -16.42 21.35 -10.39
CA MET A 33 -17.58 20.47 -10.31
C MET A 33 -18.68 21.12 -9.48
N GLY A 34 -19.92 20.94 -9.91
CA GLY A 34 -21.08 21.40 -9.14
C GLY A 34 -21.28 20.58 -7.85
N GLU A 35 -21.93 21.17 -6.85
CA GLU A 35 -22.16 20.51 -5.56
C GLU A 35 -22.93 19.18 -5.69
N ARG A 36 -23.86 19.10 -6.65
CA ARG A 36 -24.60 17.85 -6.95
C ARG A 36 -23.69 16.72 -7.43
N GLU A 37 -22.78 17.03 -8.35
CA GLU A 37 -21.83 16.05 -8.89
C GLU A 37 -20.83 15.59 -7.81
N LYS A 38 -20.37 16.52 -6.97
CA LYS A 38 -19.55 16.19 -5.80
C LYS A 38 -20.31 15.26 -4.84
N ALA A 39 -21.58 15.55 -4.55
CA ALA A 39 -22.41 14.76 -3.65
C ALA A 39 -22.65 13.32 -4.15
N GLU A 40 -22.58 13.08 -5.46
CA GLU A 40 -22.67 11.74 -6.04
C GLU A 40 -21.34 10.97 -5.97
N ILE A 41 -20.22 11.64 -6.25
CA ILE A 41 -18.90 10.99 -6.32
C ILE A 41 -18.30 10.75 -4.93
N ILE A 42 -18.50 11.66 -3.99
CA ILE A 42 -17.89 11.61 -2.65
C ILE A 42 -18.28 10.33 -1.90
N PRO A 43 -19.56 9.93 -1.79
CA PRO A 43 -19.96 8.68 -1.14
C PRO A 43 -19.37 7.42 -1.79
N PHE A 44 -19.25 7.40 -3.12
CA PHE A 44 -18.62 6.30 -3.83
C PHE A 44 -17.15 6.11 -3.43
N ILE A 45 -16.41 7.22 -3.31
CA ILE A 45 -15.02 7.20 -2.82
C ILE A 45 -14.99 6.80 -1.34
N GLN A 46 -15.89 7.35 -0.51
CA GLN A 46 -16.01 6.98 0.90
C GLN A 46 -16.19 5.47 1.09
N ALA A 47 -17.11 4.86 0.35
CA ALA A 47 -17.39 3.43 0.48
C ALA A 47 -16.16 2.56 0.17
N LYS A 48 -15.33 2.96 -0.82
CA LYS A 48 -14.11 2.23 -1.19
C LYS A 48 -12.98 2.36 -0.16
N PHE A 49 -12.81 3.55 0.42
CA PHE A 49 -11.74 3.81 1.39
C PHE A 49 -12.19 3.64 2.85
N GLY A 50 -13.48 3.53 3.10
CA GLY A 50 -14.11 3.36 4.41
C GLY A 50 -13.43 2.28 5.25
N PRO A 51 -13.31 1.03 4.75
CA PRO A 51 -12.64 -0.05 5.48
C PRO A 51 -11.21 0.26 5.93
N PHE A 52 -10.47 1.09 5.19
CA PHE A 52 -9.11 1.50 5.55
C PHE A 52 -9.05 2.57 6.64
N THR A 53 -10.13 3.29 6.85
CA THR A 53 -10.19 4.45 7.76
C THR A 53 -10.97 4.17 9.05
N THR A 54 -11.92 3.23 9.02
CA THR A 54 -12.77 2.88 10.16
C THR A 54 -12.12 1.85 11.08
N GLY A 55 -11.39 0.87 10.52
CA GLY A 55 -10.71 -0.14 11.31
C GLY A 55 -9.45 0.41 11.98
N THR A 56 -9.42 0.44 13.32
CA THR A 56 -8.27 0.95 14.10
C THR A 56 -6.96 0.27 13.72
N PHE A 57 -6.96 -1.06 13.55
CA PHE A 57 -5.77 -1.82 13.16
C PHE A 57 -5.25 -1.40 11.79
N ILE A 58 -6.11 -1.42 10.76
CA ILE A 58 -5.73 -1.03 9.40
C ILE A 58 -5.28 0.43 9.34
N ARG A 59 -5.98 1.35 10.02
CA ARG A 59 -5.63 2.76 10.09
C ARG A 59 -4.25 2.98 10.73
N ASN A 60 -3.92 2.21 11.77
CA ASN A 60 -2.63 2.31 12.45
C ASN A 60 -1.48 1.72 11.62
N VAL A 61 -1.75 0.84 10.66
CA VAL A 61 -0.73 0.27 9.77
C VAL A 61 -0.59 1.06 8.47
N ILE A 62 -1.69 1.23 7.73
CA ILE A 62 -1.71 1.81 6.37
C ILE A 62 -1.91 3.33 6.41
N GLY A 63 -2.64 3.84 7.39
CA GLY A 63 -2.99 5.27 7.49
C GLY A 63 -1.85 6.18 7.95
N GLN A 64 -0.64 5.67 8.10
CA GLN A 64 0.50 6.42 8.63
C GLN A 64 1.17 7.26 7.52
N PRO A 65 1.54 8.52 7.79
CA PRO A 65 2.15 9.40 6.79
C PRO A 65 3.58 8.99 6.39
N LYS A 66 4.26 8.24 7.25
CA LYS A 66 5.62 7.73 7.02
C LYS A 66 5.67 6.25 7.35
N SER A 67 6.25 5.45 6.46
CA SER A 67 6.53 4.04 6.72
C SER A 67 7.60 3.89 7.80
N ALA A 68 7.40 2.94 8.72
CA ALA A 68 8.37 2.66 9.78
C ALA A 68 9.69 2.07 9.25
N PHE A 69 9.64 1.32 8.15
CA PHE A 69 10.80 0.71 7.51
C PHE A 69 10.57 0.54 6.00
N ASN A 70 11.63 0.17 5.29
CA ASN A 70 11.62 -0.11 3.86
C ASN A 70 11.97 -1.59 3.61
N PHE A 71 11.15 -2.29 2.83
CA PHE A 71 11.37 -3.70 2.51
C PHE A 71 12.65 -3.93 1.68
N PHE A 72 13.00 -3.03 0.77
CA PHE A 72 14.23 -3.14 -0.01
C PHE A 72 15.46 -3.09 0.89
N ASP A 73 15.51 -2.13 1.81
CA ASP A 73 16.64 -1.98 2.74
C ASP A 73 16.70 -3.17 3.68
N ALA A 74 15.56 -3.58 4.25
CA ALA A 74 15.47 -4.75 5.12
C ALA A 74 15.96 -6.05 4.45
N MET A 75 15.61 -6.27 3.17
CA MET A 75 16.08 -7.44 2.41
C MET A 75 17.58 -7.42 2.15
N ASN A 76 18.19 -6.25 1.94
CA ASN A 76 19.62 -6.14 1.64
C ASN A 76 20.49 -6.11 2.89
N GLU A 77 19.98 -5.55 3.99
CA GLU A 77 20.63 -5.50 5.31
C GLU A 77 20.44 -6.79 6.12
N LYS A 78 19.82 -7.83 5.53
CA LYS A 78 19.57 -9.14 6.18
C LYS A 78 18.73 -9.02 7.47
N LYS A 79 17.77 -8.10 7.51
CA LYS A 79 16.84 -7.99 8.64
C LYS A 79 15.80 -9.10 8.60
N VAL A 80 15.29 -9.45 9.78
CA VAL A 80 14.14 -10.36 9.92
C VAL A 80 12.87 -9.52 10.06
N ILE A 81 11.88 -9.79 9.21
CA ILE A 81 10.56 -9.16 9.29
C ILE A 81 9.56 -10.22 9.73
N LEU A 82 8.95 -10.01 10.90
CA LEU A 82 7.89 -10.87 11.42
C LEU A 82 6.56 -10.14 11.28
N VAL A 83 5.59 -10.78 10.62
CA VAL A 83 4.25 -10.22 10.41
C VAL A 83 3.23 -11.14 11.06
N LYS A 84 2.64 -10.70 12.17
CA LYS A 84 1.60 -11.45 12.89
C LYS A 84 0.22 -11.09 12.33
N LEU A 85 -0.43 -12.04 11.65
CA LEU A 85 -1.74 -11.87 10.99
C LEU A 85 -2.84 -12.75 11.60
N ALA A 86 -2.83 -12.89 12.92
CA ALA A 86 -3.78 -13.74 13.65
C ALA A 86 -5.23 -13.30 13.39
N LYS A 87 -5.99 -14.12 12.64
CA LYS A 87 -7.36 -13.82 12.20
C LYS A 87 -8.30 -13.45 13.34
N GLY A 88 -8.17 -14.11 14.50
CA GLY A 88 -8.99 -13.83 15.68
C GLY A 88 -8.75 -12.45 16.31
N LEU A 89 -7.57 -11.85 16.11
CA LEU A 89 -7.21 -10.53 16.64
C LEU A 89 -7.45 -9.42 15.62
N THR A 90 -7.15 -9.67 14.35
CA THR A 90 -7.18 -8.64 13.30
C THR A 90 -8.45 -8.65 12.46
N GLY A 91 -9.24 -9.72 12.53
CA GLY A 91 -10.32 -10.03 11.60
C GLY A 91 -9.77 -10.65 10.30
N GLU A 92 -10.56 -11.54 9.69
CA GLU A 92 -10.15 -12.30 8.50
C GLU A 92 -9.83 -11.39 7.31
N ILE A 93 -10.74 -10.47 6.98
CA ILE A 93 -10.60 -9.57 5.82
C ILE A 93 -9.34 -8.70 5.95
N ASN A 94 -9.10 -8.14 7.14
CA ASN A 94 -7.94 -7.27 7.39
C ASN A 94 -6.62 -8.06 7.38
N SER A 95 -6.64 -9.27 7.95
CA SER A 95 -5.49 -10.19 7.92
C SER A 95 -5.09 -10.50 6.48
N GLN A 96 -6.05 -10.94 5.66
CA GLN A 96 -5.83 -11.22 4.24
C GLN A 96 -5.33 -9.99 3.47
N LEU A 97 -5.96 -8.83 3.70
CA LEU A 97 -5.57 -7.58 3.04
C LEU A 97 -4.12 -7.20 3.36
N ILE A 98 -3.74 -7.17 4.64
CA ILE A 98 -2.37 -6.82 5.03
C ILE A 98 -1.39 -7.86 4.52
N GLY A 99 -1.69 -9.15 4.63
CA GLY A 99 -0.81 -10.21 4.12
C GLY A 99 -0.54 -10.06 2.62
N ARG A 100 -1.59 -9.77 1.83
CA ARG A 100 -1.45 -9.49 0.39
C ARG A 100 -0.62 -8.24 0.12
N MET A 101 -0.83 -7.16 0.90
CA MET A 101 -0.05 -5.92 0.75
C MET A 101 1.43 -6.14 1.10
N VAL A 102 1.73 -6.87 2.16
CA VAL A 102 3.11 -7.22 2.54
C VAL A 102 3.76 -8.05 1.44
N ALA A 103 3.10 -9.10 0.94
CA ALA A 103 3.62 -9.91 -0.15
C ALA A 103 3.90 -9.07 -1.41
N MET A 104 2.99 -8.14 -1.75
CA MET A 104 3.19 -7.19 -2.85
C MET A 104 4.41 -6.28 -2.61
N GLN A 105 4.58 -5.74 -1.40
CA GLN A 105 5.74 -4.90 -1.08
C GLN A 105 7.06 -5.68 -1.18
N ILE A 106 7.07 -6.95 -0.74
CA ILE A 106 8.23 -7.84 -0.89
C ILE A 106 8.52 -8.10 -2.37
N LYS A 107 7.49 -8.33 -3.20
CA LYS A 107 7.66 -8.46 -4.67
C LYS A 107 8.32 -7.22 -5.25
N LEU A 108 7.79 -6.04 -4.96
CA LEU A 108 8.31 -4.77 -5.48
C LEU A 108 9.75 -4.53 -5.01
N ALA A 109 10.04 -4.84 -3.75
CA ALA A 109 11.39 -4.78 -3.20
C ALA A 109 12.34 -5.74 -3.93
N ALA A 110 11.93 -6.99 -4.17
CA ALA A 110 12.71 -7.97 -4.91
C ALA A 110 12.99 -7.52 -6.36
N LEU A 111 11.97 -7.06 -7.08
CA LEU A 111 12.12 -6.51 -8.43
C LEU A 111 13.09 -5.31 -8.46
N LYS A 112 13.04 -4.45 -7.45
CA LYS A 112 13.97 -3.32 -7.32
C LYS A 112 15.43 -3.76 -7.15
N ARG A 113 15.71 -5.02 -6.75
CA ARG A 113 17.07 -5.59 -6.70
C ARG A 113 17.63 -5.92 -8.07
N ALA A 114 16.84 -5.82 -9.15
CA ALA A 114 17.34 -5.88 -10.53
C ALA A 114 18.51 -4.91 -10.77
N ARG A 115 18.50 -3.76 -10.09
CA ARG A 115 19.54 -2.72 -10.20
C ARG A 115 20.86 -3.03 -9.47
N LEU A 116 20.90 -4.09 -8.68
CA LEU A 116 22.10 -4.52 -7.95
C LEU A 116 22.82 -5.60 -8.74
N GLU A 117 24.15 -5.64 -8.64
CA GLU A 117 24.94 -6.71 -9.23
C GLU A 117 24.57 -8.05 -8.58
N ALA A 118 24.60 -9.14 -9.36
CA ALA A 118 24.18 -10.46 -8.88
C ALA A 118 24.95 -10.93 -7.64
N LYS A 119 26.22 -10.50 -7.50
CA LYS A 119 27.08 -10.78 -6.34
C LYS A 119 26.66 -10.03 -5.06
N GLU A 120 26.07 -8.84 -5.20
CA GLU A 120 25.67 -7.99 -4.07
C GLU A 120 24.31 -8.37 -3.51
N ARG A 121 23.47 -9.03 -4.32
CA ARG A 121 22.16 -9.53 -3.90
C ARG A 121 22.34 -10.55 -2.78
N GLN A 122 21.84 -10.23 -1.58
CA GLN A 122 21.77 -11.15 -0.45
C GLN A 122 20.55 -12.06 -0.59
N ARG A 123 20.60 -13.33 -0.17
CA ARG A 123 19.39 -14.16 -0.17
C ARG A 123 18.42 -13.65 0.90
N PHE A 124 17.14 -13.58 0.55
CA PHE A 124 16.07 -13.29 1.48
C PHE A 124 15.02 -14.39 1.35
N TYR A 125 14.48 -14.87 2.46
CA TYR A 125 13.53 -15.98 2.45
C TYR A 125 12.15 -15.47 2.89
N LEU A 126 11.13 -15.83 2.12
CA LEU A 126 9.73 -15.51 2.43
C LEU A 126 9.00 -16.78 2.85
N TYR A 127 8.62 -16.83 4.12
CA TYR A 127 7.77 -17.87 4.68
C TYR A 127 6.36 -17.30 4.87
N ILE A 128 5.36 -18.00 4.34
CA ILE A 128 3.96 -17.63 4.45
C ILE A 128 3.23 -18.84 5.01
N ASP A 129 2.77 -18.72 6.25
CA ASP A 129 1.86 -19.70 6.83
C ASP A 129 0.44 -19.49 6.25
N GLU A 130 -0.33 -20.57 6.16
CA GLU A 130 -1.66 -20.59 5.52
C GLU A 130 -1.69 -19.92 4.13
N PHE A 131 -0.73 -20.25 3.28
CA PHE A 131 -0.51 -19.64 1.96
C PHE A 131 -1.79 -19.41 1.15
N GLN A 132 -2.73 -20.36 1.15
CA GLN A 132 -4.03 -20.32 0.47
C GLN A 132 -4.83 -19.03 0.74
N ASN A 133 -4.70 -18.45 1.93
CA ASN A 133 -5.44 -17.24 2.32
C ASN A 133 -4.86 -15.96 1.67
N TYR A 134 -3.61 -16.01 1.24
CA TYR A 134 -2.85 -14.87 0.72
C TYR A 134 -2.52 -14.99 -0.76
N VAL A 135 -2.90 -16.10 -1.41
CA VAL A 135 -2.68 -16.33 -2.84
C VAL A 135 -3.36 -15.23 -3.65
N SER A 136 -2.57 -14.61 -4.51
CA SER A 136 -3.03 -13.77 -5.59
C SER A 136 -2.03 -13.88 -6.73
N LYS A 137 -2.40 -13.43 -7.93
CA LYS A 137 -1.49 -13.43 -9.10
C LYS A 137 -0.12 -12.84 -8.80
N SER A 138 -0.02 -11.86 -7.89
CA SER A 138 1.27 -11.29 -7.52
C SER A 138 2.15 -12.26 -6.75
N VAL A 139 1.57 -13.08 -5.87
CA VAL A 139 2.30 -14.08 -5.08
C VAL A 139 2.75 -15.25 -5.97
N GLU A 140 1.92 -15.66 -6.93
CA GLU A 140 2.32 -16.63 -7.96
C GLU A 140 3.53 -16.13 -8.77
N THR A 141 3.55 -14.83 -9.14
CA THR A 141 4.72 -14.26 -9.83
C THR A 141 5.96 -14.25 -8.95
N ILE A 142 5.82 -14.04 -7.64
CA ILE A 142 6.98 -14.14 -6.73
C ILE A 142 7.55 -15.55 -6.84
N LEU A 143 6.72 -16.59 -6.70
CA LEU A 143 7.21 -17.96 -6.76
C LEU A 143 7.86 -18.33 -8.10
N SER A 144 7.38 -17.78 -9.22
CA SER A 144 7.95 -18.08 -10.54
C SER A 144 9.17 -17.24 -10.92
N GLU A 145 9.28 -15.98 -10.46
CA GLU A 145 10.31 -15.04 -10.91
C GLU A 145 11.32 -14.63 -9.83
N ALA A 146 11.00 -14.82 -8.54
CA ALA A 146 11.81 -14.33 -7.42
C ALA A 146 13.21 -14.94 -7.36
N ARG A 147 13.39 -16.16 -7.91
CA ARG A 147 14.69 -16.84 -7.97
C ARG A 147 15.77 -15.98 -8.62
N LYS A 148 15.41 -15.18 -9.63
CA LYS A 148 16.32 -14.23 -10.33
C LYS A 148 16.80 -13.09 -9.43
N TYR A 149 16.05 -12.78 -8.39
CA TYR A 149 16.28 -11.70 -7.43
C TYR A 149 16.77 -12.20 -6.07
N LYS A 150 17.12 -13.49 -5.98
CA LYS A 150 17.50 -14.19 -4.73
C LYS A 150 16.47 -14.02 -3.61
N LEU A 151 15.20 -14.10 -4.00
CA LEU A 151 14.04 -14.26 -3.13
C LEU A 151 13.43 -15.65 -3.39
#